data_AF-A0A2M7TR62-F1
#
_entry.id   AF-A0A2M7TR62-F1
#
_cell.length_a   1.000
_cell.length_b   1.000
_cell.length_c   1.000
_cell.angle_alpha   90.00
_cell.angle_beta   90.00
_cell.angle_gamma   90.00
#
_symmetry.space_group_name_H-M   'P 1'
#
loop_
_entity.id
_entity.type
_entity.pdbx_description
1 polymer ?
#
loop_
_entity_poly.entity_id
_entity_poly.type
_entity_poly.pdbx_seq_one_letter_code
_entity_poly.pdbx_strand_id
1 'polypeptide(L)'
;MLSGETFFSEKSLGSEGKHLEEQPRKETPEESEEFIKKIVEIIRTRKQEEVEKQRAEEIKEGEEALEEEPIPFPGNLRRIIERLPEKSRARIETLWREIAKEAMKSAEDIGERYLVEQIMKNLDWADNRFGGTLPSKDLTEFVVVQELDRLFSNSPETEDFKKVACLMLDLNILKQINDIPKDHAKGDIYLGRVFKIFSDSELTEDIKKETGIKEIIPAAVGGDEFTIVLTADFDLSAPVEKLGDNSTVDYVIKRYQEAVESLDISDLVNFENPLIKERIREIYGEGVETPEGFKMFSTIAGGGATLWEGITNLTEKEIEGKSYLSSLELVKGGAYREADSRMYVNKANMKKKWIGSEDPKERFYGLISSRTEEEVRLKREVNKESRRAEIARTALETSTKNLTEALHDVTEESPLKATIEQELKRMRAALESLTEAA
;
A
#
# COMPACT_ATOMS: atom_id res chain seq x y z
N MET A 1 30.71 -45.55 -6.71
CA MET A 1 30.85 -45.17 -5.29
C MET A 1 30.47 -43.69 -5.19
N LEU A 2 29.41 -43.41 -4.42
CA LEU A 2 28.90 -42.10 -3.96
C LEU A 2 28.48 -41.13 -5.10
N SER A 3 27.26 -41.10 -5.64
CA SER A 3 25.91 -40.80 -5.08
C SER A 3 25.84 -39.53 -4.25
N GLY A 4 25.22 -38.49 -4.82
CA GLY A 4 24.90 -37.23 -4.17
C GLY A 4 23.88 -36.47 -5.02
N GLU A 5 22.63 -36.94 -4.99
CA GLU A 5 21.47 -36.20 -5.46
C GLU A 5 21.32 -34.94 -4.60
N THR A 6 21.33 -33.77 -5.24
CA THR A 6 20.86 -32.52 -4.61
C THR A 6 19.56 -32.11 -5.26
N PHE A 7 18.49 -32.33 -4.51
CA PHE A 7 17.15 -31.78 -4.69
C PHE A 7 17.23 -30.26 -4.90
N PHE A 8 16.82 -29.78 -6.08
CA PHE A 8 16.38 -28.40 -6.24
C PHE A 8 14.89 -28.33 -5.90
N SER A 9 14.61 -27.73 -4.76
CA SER A 9 13.27 -27.35 -4.32
C SER A 9 12.80 -26.14 -5.14
N GLU A 10 11.97 -26.38 -6.15
CA GLU A 10 11.12 -25.37 -6.79
C GLU A 10 10.05 -24.87 -5.80
N LYS A 11 10.41 -23.96 -4.91
CA LYS A 11 9.46 -23.12 -4.16
C LYS A 11 10.12 -21.79 -3.81
N SER A 12 10.01 -20.83 -4.72
CA SER A 12 9.96 -19.38 -4.48
C SER A 12 10.25 -18.62 -5.77
N LEU A 13 9.31 -18.67 -6.71
CA LEU A 13 9.25 -17.72 -7.81
C LEU A 13 7.93 -16.97 -7.71
N GLY A 14 8.06 -15.70 -7.37
CA GLY A 14 7.28 -14.60 -7.93
C GLY A 14 5.77 -14.67 -7.78
N SER A 15 5.26 -14.15 -6.68
CA SER A 15 3.95 -13.48 -6.65
C SER A 15 4.05 -12.04 -7.20
N GLU A 16 4.84 -11.85 -8.27
CA GLU A 16 4.93 -10.59 -9.00
C GLU A 16 3.88 -10.59 -10.12
N GLY A 17 3.02 -9.58 -10.12
CA GLY A 17 2.43 -9.06 -11.36
C GLY A 17 1.43 -9.95 -12.07
N LYS A 18 0.29 -10.23 -11.44
CA LYS A 18 -0.99 -10.31 -12.17
C LYS A 18 -1.95 -9.25 -11.64
N HIS A 19 -1.60 -7.98 -11.82
CA HIS A 19 -2.64 -6.96 -11.96
C HIS A 19 -3.28 -7.20 -13.32
N LEU A 20 -4.42 -7.89 -13.31
CA LEU A 20 -5.35 -7.83 -14.43
C LEU A 20 -5.69 -6.35 -14.62
N GLU A 21 -5.25 -5.76 -15.73
CA GLU A 21 -5.84 -4.55 -16.29
C GLU A 21 -7.28 -4.87 -16.69
N GLU A 22 -8.18 -5.03 -15.72
CA GLU A 22 -9.59 -4.74 -15.97
C GLU A 22 -9.69 -3.21 -15.93
N GLN A 23 -9.87 -2.62 -17.10
CA GLN A 23 -10.15 -1.19 -17.20
C GLN A 23 -11.33 -0.87 -16.28
N PRO A 24 -11.26 0.20 -15.45
CA PRO A 24 -12.38 0.62 -14.65
C PRO A 24 -13.58 0.82 -15.57
N ARG A 25 -14.73 0.27 -15.18
CA ARG A 25 -15.98 0.49 -15.91
C ARG A 25 -16.17 1.99 -16.06
N LYS A 26 -16.22 2.47 -17.31
CA LYS A 26 -16.68 3.82 -17.62
C LYS A 26 -18.20 3.83 -17.53
N GLU A 27 -18.72 3.63 -16.33
CA GLU A 27 -20.12 3.89 -16.03
C GLU A 27 -20.29 5.39 -15.78
N THR A 28 -21.43 5.93 -16.20
CA THR A 28 -21.84 7.27 -15.81
C THR A 28 -22.13 7.30 -14.29
N PRO A 29 -22.04 8.46 -13.61
CA PRO A 29 -22.34 8.54 -12.18
C PRO A 29 -23.71 7.98 -11.79
N GLU A 30 -24.70 8.11 -12.69
CA GLU A 30 -26.06 7.62 -12.53
C GLU A 30 -26.13 6.08 -12.62
N GLU A 31 -25.40 5.46 -13.55
CA GLU A 31 -25.27 4.01 -13.68
C GLU A 31 -24.54 3.40 -12.47
N SER A 32 -23.53 4.09 -11.94
CA SER A 32 -22.83 3.66 -10.73
C SER A 32 -23.71 3.75 -9.48
N GLU A 33 -24.58 4.75 -9.37
CA GLU A 33 -25.52 4.87 -8.24
C GLU A 33 -26.58 3.77 -8.27
N GLU A 34 -27.16 3.48 -9.44
CA GLU A 34 -28.14 2.38 -9.60
C GLU A 34 -27.49 1.02 -9.33
N PHE A 35 -26.26 0.81 -9.81
CA PHE A 35 -25.49 -0.38 -9.54
C PHE A 35 -25.25 -0.58 -8.03
N ILE A 36 -24.83 0.47 -7.32
CA ILE A 36 -24.57 0.40 -5.88
C ILE A 36 -25.86 0.13 -5.11
N LYS A 37 -26.99 0.76 -5.48
CA LYS A 37 -28.31 0.44 -4.91
C LYS A 37 -28.65 -1.04 -5.07
N LYS A 38 -28.42 -1.60 -6.25
CA LYS A 38 -28.65 -3.03 -6.52
C LYS A 38 -27.78 -3.92 -5.64
N ILE A 39 -26.47 -3.64 -5.56
CA ILE A 39 -25.56 -4.41 -4.71
C ILE A 39 -25.97 -4.33 -3.23
N VAL A 40 -26.30 -3.13 -2.76
CA VAL A 40 -26.71 -2.93 -1.37
C VAL A 40 -27.98 -3.71 -1.05
N GLU A 41 -28.95 -3.73 -1.95
CA GLU A 41 -30.20 -4.47 -1.77
C GLU A 41 -29.98 -6.00 -1.77
N ILE A 42 -29.08 -6.51 -2.61
CA ILE A 42 -28.68 -7.93 -2.61
C ILE A 42 -28.11 -8.32 -1.24
N ILE A 43 -27.21 -7.49 -0.69
CA ILE A 43 -26.56 -7.78 0.60
C ILE A 43 -27.57 -7.67 1.76
N ARG A 44 -28.49 -6.68 1.72
CA ARG A 44 -29.57 -6.55 2.73
C ARG A 44 -30.51 -7.73 2.73
N THR A 45 -30.95 -8.18 1.56
CA THR A 45 -31.83 -9.36 1.43
C THR A 45 -31.19 -10.58 2.09
N ARG A 46 -29.89 -10.80 1.86
CA ARG A 46 -29.15 -11.92 2.48
C ARG A 46 -29.07 -11.81 3.99
N LYS A 47 -28.86 -10.61 4.52
CA LYS A 47 -28.90 -10.40 5.97
C LYS A 47 -30.27 -10.82 6.54
N GLN A 48 -31.36 -10.45 5.87
CA GLN A 48 -32.70 -10.84 6.30
C GLN A 48 -32.90 -12.36 6.25
N GLU A 49 -32.48 -13.02 5.15
CA GLU A 49 -32.52 -14.49 5.02
C GLU A 49 -31.73 -15.20 6.14
N GLU A 50 -30.56 -14.67 6.50
CA GLU A 50 -29.72 -15.23 7.57
C GLU A 50 -30.36 -15.06 8.95
N VAL A 51 -30.92 -13.89 9.25
CA VAL A 51 -31.68 -13.63 10.49
C VAL A 51 -32.92 -14.52 10.59
N GLU A 52 -33.65 -14.72 9.49
CA GLU A 52 -34.82 -15.62 9.47
C GLU A 52 -34.43 -17.07 9.68
N LYS A 53 -33.31 -17.51 9.09
CA LYS A 53 -32.76 -18.85 9.29
C LYS A 53 -32.36 -19.06 10.76
N GLN A 54 -31.63 -18.12 11.36
CA GLN A 54 -31.25 -18.15 12.77
C GLN A 54 -32.47 -18.21 13.68
N ARG A 55 -33.47 -17.34 13.46
CA ARG A 55 -34.72 -17.38 14.25
C ARG A 55 -35.45 -18.72 14.13
N ALA A 56 -35.45 -19.33 12.95
CA ALA A 56 -36.07 -20.64 12.74
C ALA A 56 -35.30 -21.78 13.43
N GLU A 57 -33.99 -21.63 13.63
CA GLU A 57 -33.13 -22.53 14.40
C GLU A 57 -33.31 -22.31 15.92
N GLU A 58 -33.34 -21.06 16.40
CA GLU A 58 -33.63 -20.70 17.80
C GLU A 58 -35.01 -21.16 18.27
N ILE A 59 -36.04 -21.07 17.42
CA ILE A 59 -37.39 -21.58 17.71
C ILE A 59 -37.40 -23.11 17.86
N LYS A 60 -36.43 -23.82 17.28
CA LYS A 60 -36.29 -25.28 17.44
C LYS A 60 -35.49 -25.68 18.68
N GLU A 61 -34.58 -24.82 19.16
CA GLU A 61 -33.63 -25.12 20.25
C GLU A 61 -34.05 -24.57 21.63
N GLY A 62 -35.24 -24.00 21.75
CA GLY A 62 -35.66 -23.35 23.00
C GLY A 62 -35.72 -24.28 24.21
N GLU A 63 -34.65 -24.32 25.01
CA GLU A 63 -34.68 -24.49 26.47
C GLU A 63 -33.37 -24.00 27.16
N GLU A 64 -33.60 -23.24 28.25
CA GLU A 64 -32.69 -22.81 29.33
C GLU A 64 -31.65 -21.69 29.09
N ALA A 65 -31.91 -20.52 29.69
CA ALA A 65 -30.91 -19.48 29.95
C ALA A 65 -30.73 -19.28 31.46
N LEU A 66 -29.51 -19.56 31.96
CA LEU A 66 -29.06 -19.17 33.29
C LEU A 66 -28.48 -17.75 33.26
N GLU A 67 -28.77 -16.96 34.29
CA GLU A 67 -28.11 -15.68 34.56
C GLU A 67 -26.68 -15.94 35.04
N GLU A 68 -25.67 -15.50 34.27
CA GLU A 68 -24.26 -15.56 34.70
C GLU A 68 -23.56 -14.20 34.58
N GLU A 69 -22.53 -14.04 35.43
CA GLU A 69 -21.74 -12.82 35.64
C GLU A 69 -20.92 -12.40 34.40
N PRO A 70 -20.62 -11.09 34.24
CA PRO A 70 -19.94 -10.57 33.07
C PRO A 70 -18.51 -11.11 32.92
N ILE A 71 -18.20 -11.63 31.73
CA ILE A 71 -16.86 -12.09 31.35
C ILE A 71 -15.88 -10.90 31.35
N PRO A 72 -14.76 -10.94 32.10
CA PRO A 72 -13.78 -9.88 32.13
C PRO A 72 -12.99 -9.80 30.81
N PHE A 73 -12.65 -8.58 30.38
CA PHE A 73 -11.78 -8.35 29.22
C PHE A 73 -10.42 -9.05 29.36
N PRO A 74 -9.86 -9.63 28.28
CA PRO A 74 -8.45 -9.98 28.22
C PRO A 74 -7.58 -8.77 28.58
N GLY A 75 -6.53 -8.98 29.40
CA GLY A 75 -5.72 -7.88 29.95
C GLY A 75 -5.05 -7.00 28.90
N ASN A 76 -4.77 -7.56 27.73
CA ASN A 76 -4.15 -6.88 26.59
C ASN A 76 -5.17 -5.94 25.91
N LEU A 77 -6.39 -6.43 25.71
CA LEU A 77 -7.50 -5.71 25.09
C LEU A 77 -7.91 -4.50 25.92
N ARG A 78 -7.92 -4.63 27.26
CA ARG A 78 -8.24 -3.53 28.17
C ARG A 78 -7.31 -2.32 28.01
N ARG A 79 -5.99 -2.54 27.88
CA ARG A 79 -5.01 -1.44 27.70
C ARG A 79 -5.19 -0.70 26.37
N ILE A 80 -5.66 -1.40 25.34
CA ILE A 80 -5.87 -0.86 24.00
C ILE A 80 -7.18 -0.07 23.97
N ILE A 81 -8.26 -0.66 24.50
CA ILE A 81 -9.55 0.01 24.68
C ILE A 81 -9.38 1.30 25.49
N GLU A 82 -8.53 1.29 26.52
CA GLU A 82 -8.18 2.46 27.33
C GLU A 82 -7.43 3.58 26.57
N ARG A 83 -6.95 3.30 25.35
CA ARG A 83 -6.31 4.29 24.46
C ARG A 83 -7.21 4.73 23.31
N LEU A 84 -8.30 4.01 23.07
CA LEU A 84 -9.29 4.42 22.06
C LEU A 84 -10.13 5.61 22.58
N PRO A 85 -10.66 6.45 21.65
CA PRO A 85 -11.62 7.49 21.98
C PRO A 85 -12.81 6.95 22.77
N GLU A 86 -13.38 7.75 23.68
CA GLU A 86 -14.41 7.32 24.63
C GLU A 86 -15.64 6.68 23.96
N LYS A 87 -16.08 7.20 22.81
CA LYS A 87 -17.19 6.61 22.04
C LYS A 87 -16.85 5.24 21.46
N SER A 88 -15.68 5.08 20.86
CA SER A 88 -15.21 3.80 20.31
C SER A 88 -14.99 2.78 21.43
N ARG A 89 -14.44 3.22 22.57
CA ARG A 89 -14.34 2.43 23.80
C ARG A 89 -15.71 1.94 24.25
N ALA A 90 -16.65 2.84 24.49
CA ALA A 90 -17.98 2.49 24.97
C ALA A 90 -18.70 1.53 24.01
N ARG A 91 -18.50 1.72 22.70
CA ARG A 91 -19.07 0.84 21.67
C ARG A 91 -18.44 -0.55 21.68
N ILE A 92 -17.11 -0.64 21.66
CA ILE A 92 -16.39 -1.93 21.76
C ILE A 92 -16.72 -2.62 23.08
N GLU A 93 -16.87 -1.87 24.18
CA GLU A 93 -17.24 -2.41 25.49
C GLU A 93 -18.68 -2.92 25.54
N THR A 94 -19.63 -2.20 24.94
CA THR A 94 -21.02 -2.63 24.82
C THR A 94 -21.11 -3.90 24.00
N LEU A 95 -20.38 -3.94 22.89
CA LEU A 95 -20.39 -5.04 21.95
C LEU A 95 -19.67 -6.28 22.50
N TRP A 96 -18.62 -6.11 23.33
CA TRP A 96 -18.07 -7.18 24.16
C TRP A 96 -19.14 -7.79 25.07
N ARG A 97 -19.96 -6.96 25.73
CA ARG A 97 -21.02 -7.46 26.61
C ARG A 97 -22.12 -8.16 25.82
N GLU A 98 -22.44 -7.69 24.62
CA GLU A 98 -23.45 -8.30 23.75
C GLU A 98 -22.94 -9.64 23.18
N ILE A 99 -21.73 -9.69 22.62
CA ILE A 99 -21.09 -10.93 22.17
C ILE A 99 -20.94 -11.91 23.33
N ALA A 100 -20.46 -11.47 24.50
CA ALA A 100 -20.34 -12.33 25.67
C ALA A 100 -21.71 -12.90 26.11
N LYS A 101 -22.78 -12.11 25.95
CA LYS A 101 -24.15 -12.50 26.33
C LYS A 101 -24.83 -13.40 25.30
N GLU A 102 -24.61 -13.18 24.00
CA GLU A 102 -25.07 -14.06 22.91
C GLU A 102 -24.30 -15.37 22.89
N ALA A 103 -22.97 -15.30 23.04
CA ALA A 103 -22.11 -16.47 23.24
C ALA A 103 -22.41 -17.22 24.55
N MET A 104 -23.39 -16.84 25.37
CA MET A 104 -23.85 -17.58 26.54
C MET A 104 -25.19 -18.30 26.34
N LYS A 105 -25.91 -18.07 25.23
CA LYS A 105 -27.33 -18.46 25.09
C LYS A 105 -27.63 -19.80 24.41
N SER A 106 -26.71 -20.44 23.69
CA SER A 106 -26.94 -21.83 23.23
C SER A 106 -25.66 -22.65 23.30
N ALA A 107 -25.79 -23.88 23.78
CA ALA A 107 -24.68 -24.82 23.93
C ALA A 107 -24.36 -25.58 22.62
N GLU A 108 -25.09 -25.34 21.54
CA GLU A 108 -24.91 -26.00 20.23
C GLU A 108 -24.13 -25.13 19.21
N ASP A 109 -23.94 -23.83 19.48
CA ASP A 109 -23.08 -22.93 18.69
C ASP A 109 -21.57 -23.05 19.00
N ILE A 110 -21.10 -24.27 19.32
CA ILE A 110 -19.70 -24.53 19.65
C ILE A 110 -18.75 -24.18 18.49
N GLY A 111 -19.25 -24.20 17.25
CA GLY A 111 -18.48 -23.82 16.05
C GLY A 111 -18.21 -22.31 15.97
N GLU A 112 -19.23 -21.47 16.16
CA GLU A 112 -19.07 -20.01 16.18
C GLU A 112 -18.47 -19.51 17.50
N ARG A 113 -18.77 -20.13 18.64
CA ARG A 113 -18.04 -19.91 19.91
C ARG A 113 -16.56 -20.22 19.78
N TYR A 114 -16.19 -21.35 19.18
CA TYR A 114 -14.78 -21.70 18.98
C TYR A 114 -14.15 -20.79 17.93
N LEU A 115 -14.85 -20.42 16.87
CA LEU A 115 -14.30 -19.51 15.86
C LEU A 115 -14.13 -18.09 16.40
N VAL A 116 -15.12 -17.52 17.09
CA VAL A 116 -15.04 -16.20 17.73
C VAL A 116 -14.08 -16.23 18.92
N GLU A 117 -14.07 -17.26 19.78
CA GLU A 117 -13.04 -17.37 20.83
C GLU A 117 -11.64 -17.62 20.27
N GLN A 118 -11.46 -18.39 19.20
CA GLN A 118 -10.15 -18.58 18.57
C GLN A 118 -9.70 -17.34 17.82
N ILE A 119 -10.62 -16.65 17.13
CA ILE A 119 -10.36 -15.32 16.54
C ILE A 119 -9.97 -14.38 17.70
N MET A 120 -10.76 -14.27 18.77
CA MET A 120 -10.48 -13.34 19.86
C MET A 120 -9.28 -13.71 20.75
N LYS A 121 -8.97 -15.00 20.94
CA LYS A 121 -7.77 -15.48 21.68
C LYS A 121 -6.49 -15.40 20.84
N ASN A 122 -6.59 -15.43 19.51
CA ASN A 122 -5.44 -15.42 18.60
C ASN A 122 -5.25 -14.09 17.85
N LEU A 123 -6.21 -13.16 17.91
CA LEU A 123 -6.06 -11.80 17.39
C LEU A 123 -5.20 -10.98 18.36
N ASP A 124 -3.99 -10.65 17.93
CA ASP A 124 -3.17 -9.64 18.57
C ASP A 124 -3.81 -8.27 18.29
N TRP A 125 -4.75 -7.83 19.14
CA TRP A 125 -5.49 -6.56 18.98
C TRP A 125 -4.60 -5.31 19.05
N ALA A 126 -3.39 -5.47 19.55
CA ALA A 126 -2.33 -4.50 19.47
C ALA A 126 -1.19 -5.07 18.67
N ASP A 127 -0.54 -4.19 17.92
CA ASP A 127 0.78 -4.50 17.43
C ASP A 127 1.75 -4.54 18.62
N ASN A 128 2.24 -5.73 18.96
CA ASN A 128 3.13 -5.94 20.10
C ASN A 128 4.49 -5.25 19.94
N ARG A 129 4.83 -4.76 18.73
CA ARG A 129 6.01 -3.93 18.53
C ARG A 129 5.85 -2.64 19.31
N PHE A 130 6.94 -2.19 19.92
CA PHE A 130 6.99 -0.93 20.66
C PHE A 130 6.01 -0.83 21.84
N GLY A 131 5.58 -1.96 22.41
CA GLY A 131 4.81 -2.00 23.65
C GLY A 131 3.30 -1.89 23.49
N GLY A 132 2.75 -2.29 22.34
CA GLY A 132 1.30 -2.35 22.14
C GLY A 132 0.65 -0.98 22.05
N THR A 133 1.38 0.03 21.54
CA THR A 133 0.91 1.42 21.48
C THR A 133 -0.10 1.67 20.39
N LEU A 134 -0.06 0.89 19.31
CA LEU A 134 -1.01 0.98 18.23
C LEU A 134 -1.90 -0.27 18.17
N PRO A 135 -3.17 -0.09 17.78
CA PRO A 135 -3.98 -1.16 17.23
C PRO A 135 -3.25 -1.96 16.15
N SER A 136 -3.61 -3.23 16.02
CA SER A 136 -3.23 -4.04 14.86
C SER A 136 -4.20 -3.85 13.69
N LYS A 137 -3.78 -4.33 12.52
CA LYS A 137 -4.61 -4.51 11.33
C LYS A 137 -5.97 -5.15 11.65
N ASP A 138 -5.95 -6.20 12.46
CA ASP A 138 -7.13 -7.00 12.72
C ASP A 138 -8.20 -6.21 13.49
N LEU A 139 -7.78 -5.29 14.39
CA LEU A 139 -8.71 -4.38 15.05
C LEU A 139 -9.39 -3.45 14.03
N THR A 140 -8.61 -2.84 13.14
CA THR A 140 -9.16 -1.93 12.12
C THR A 140 -10.05 -2.65 11.12
N GLU A 141 -9.71 -3.86 10.69
CA GLU A 141 -10.58 -4.66 9.83
C GLU A 141 -11.89 -5.01 10.51
N PHE A 142 -11.84 -5.39 11.80
CA PHE A 142 -13.04 -5.65 12.59
C PHE A 142 -13.94 -4.41 12.68
N VAL A 143 -13.37 -3.22 12.96
CA VAL A 143 -14.15 -1.97 13.00
C VAL A 143 -14.82 -1.68 11.66
N VAL A 144 -14.12 -1.92 10.53
CA VAL A 144 -14.72 -1.73 9.20
C VAL A 144 -15.88 -2.70 8.96
N VAL A 145 -15.74 -3.97 9.32
CA VAL A 145 -16.83 -4.96 9.22
C VAL A 145 -18.04 -4.53 10.06
N GLN A 146 -17.82 -3.98 11.26
CA GLN A 146 -18.90 -3.46 12.10
C GLN A 146 -19.61 -2.25 11.48
N GLU A 147 -18.86 -1.33 10.88
CA GLU A 147 -19.47 -0.21 10.16
C GLU A 147 -20.29 -0.68 8.98
N LEU A 148 -19.77 -1.63 8.20
CA LEU A 148 -20.53 -2.25 7.12
C LEU A 148 -21.81 -2.89 7.64
N ASP A 149 -21.74 -3.69 8.70
CA ASP A 149 -22.92 -4.31 9.29
C ASP A 149 -23.96 -3.28 9.74
N ARG A 150 -23.51 -2.21 10.42
CA ARG A 150 -24.38 -1.09 10.83
C ARG A 150 -25.02 -0.43 9.61
N LEU A 151 -24.27 -0.16 8.55
CA LEU A 151 -24.73 0.50 7.33
C LEU A 151 -25.77 -0.35 6.60
N PHE A 152 -25.51 -1.65 6.41
CA PHE A 152 -26.47 -2.56 5.78
C PHE A 152 -27.74 -2.75 6.62
N SER A 153 -27.65 -2.66 7.94
CA SER A 153 -28.81 -2.81 8.84
C SER A 153 -29.67 -1.57 8.95
N ASN A 154 -29.03 -0.41 9.08
CA ASN A 154 -29.67 0.79 9.63
C ASN A 154 -29.60 2.00 8.70
N SER A 155 -28.76 1.95 7.64
CA SER A 155 -28.76 3.04 6.68
C SER A 155 -29.88 2.83 5.66
N PRO A 156 -30.80 3.79 5.47
CA PRO A 156 -31.73 3.77 4.34
C PRO A 156 -31.04 4.16 3.03
N GLU A 157 -29.96 4.95 3.09
CA GLU A 157 -29.33 5.60 1.94
C GLU A 157 -27.96 4.99 1.62
N THR A 158 -27.71 4.69 0.34
CA THR A 158 -26.42 4.15 -0.11
C THR A 158 -25.28 5.14 0.10
N GLU A 159 -25.57 6.44 0.09
CA GLU A 159 -24.60 7.51 0.30
C GLU A 159 -23.89 7.45 1.66
N ASP A 160 -24.49 6.79 2.66
CA ASP A 160 -23.86 6.60 3.97
C ASP A 160 -22.57 5.77 3.91
N PHE A 161 -22.35 4.99 2.85
CA PHE A 161 -21.08 4.27 2.62
C PHE A 161 -19.91 5.21 2.29
N LYS A 162 -20.17 6.48 1.93
CA LYS A 162 -19.13 7.50 1.78
C LYS A 162 -18.66 8.09 3.11
N LYS A 163 -19.36 7.79 4.21
CA LYS A 163 -19.06 8.30 5.56
C LYS A 163 -18.00 7.50 6.31
N VAL A 164 -17.52 6.41 5.71
CA VAL A 164 -16.48 5.54 6.25
C VAL A 164 -15.40 5.33 5.19
N ALA A 165 -14.14 5.52 5.57
CA ALA A 165 -13.01 5.36 4.67
C ALA A 165 -11.88 4.55 5.29
N CYS A 166 -11.16 3.82 4.44
CA CYS A 166 -9.95 3.08 4.77
C CYS A 166 -8.77 3.77 4.08
N LEU A 167 -7.71 4.03 4.84
CA LEU A 167 -6.46 4.60 4.34
C LEU A 167 -5.36 3.56 4.49
N MET A 168 -4.49 3.49 3.50
CA MET A 168 -3.26 2.69 3.51
C MET A 168 -2.07 3.63 3.42
N LEU A 169 -1.08 3.43 4.27
CA LEU A 169 0.16 4.21 4.27
C LEU A 169 1.39 3.30 4.38
N ASP A 170 2.46 3.66 3.68
CA ASP A 170 3.70 2.88 3.58
C ASP A 170 4.94 3.79 3.68
N LEU A 171 5.90 3.42 4.53
CA LEU A 171 7.15 4.15 4.70
C LEU A 171 8.15 3.87 3.57
N ASN A 172 8.65 4.91 2.93
CA ASN A 172 9.46 4.74 1.72
C ASN A 172 10.91 4.31 1.94
N ILE A 173 11.42 4.38 3.18
CA ILE A 173 12.86 4.37 3.45
C ILE A 173 13.33 3.40 4.53
N LEU A 174 12.43 2.58 5.10
CA LEU A 174 12.79 1.63 6.14
C LEU A 174 13.94 0.72 5.69
N LYS A 175 13.85 0.22 4.46
CA LYS A 175 14.87 -0.63 3.87
C LYS A 175 16.24 0.06 3.78
N GLN A 176 16.28 1.32 3.37
CA GLN A 176 17.52 2.09 3.25
C GLN A 176 18.18 2.30 4.62
N ILE A 177 17.37 2.52 5.66
CA ILE A 177 17.85 2.68 7.04
C ILE A 177 18.45 1.37 7.56
N ASN A 178 17.97 0.21 7.11
CA ASN A 178 18.54 -1.09 7.46
C ASN A 178 19.79 -1.41 6.63
N ASP A 179 19.69 -1.28 5.30
CA ASP A 179 20.65 -1.86 4.35
C ASP A 179 21.93 -1.02 4.19
N ILE A 180 21.81 0.31 4.24
CA ILE A 180 22.96 1.22 4.09
C ILE A 180 23.93 1.08 5.26
N PRO A 181 23.51 1.17 6.54
CA PRO A 181 24.40 0.91 7.66
C PRO A 181 24.58 -0.58 7.99
N LYS A 182 23.80 -1.49 7.38
CA LYS A 182 23.71 -2.92 7.73
C LYS A 182 23.34 -3.16 9.20
N ASP A 183 22.30 -2.47 9.67
CA ASP A 183 21.91 -2.49 11.08
C ASP A 183 20.38 -2.39 11.24
N HIS A 184 19.75 -3.53 11.51
CA HIS A 184 18.30 -3.61 11.72
C HIS A 184 17.82 -2.87 12.98
N ALA A 185 18.69 -2.67 13.98
CA ALA A 185 18.30 -1.95 15.18
C ALA A 185 18.00 -0.46 14.87
N LYS A 186 18.61 0.09 13.82
CA LYS A 186 18.28 1.44 13.33
C LYS A 186 16.92 1.50 12.68
N GLY A 187 16.52 0.45 11.95
CA GLY A 187 15.16 0.29 11.43
C GLY A 187 14.14 0.25 12.56
N ASP A 188 14.43 -0.50 13.63
CA ASP A 188 13.54 -0.58 14.80
C ASP A 188 13.41 0.78 15.50
N ILE A 189 14.52 1.52 15.68
CA ILE A 189 14.48 2.88 16.25
C ILE A 189 13.68 3.81 15.35
N TYR A 190 13.88 3.75 14.04
CA TYR A 190 13.13 4.53 13.06
C TYR A 190 11.62 4.24 13.13
N LEU A 191 11.23 2.97 13.06
CA LEU A 191 9.84 2.54 13.21
C LEU A 191 9.26 3.01 14.53
N GLY A 192 10.00 2.88 15.64
CA GLY A 192 9.57 3.38 16.94
C GLY A 192 9.32 4.89 16.99
N ARG A 193 10.04 5.70 16.18
CA ARG A 193 9.77 7.15 16.05
C ARG A 193 8.50 7.41 15.24
N VAL A 194 8.30 6.69 14.14
CA VAL A 194 7.10 6.81 13.32
C VAL A 194 5.86 6.34 14.09
N PHE A 195 5.94 5.21 14.79
CA PHE A 195 4.86 4.67 15.63
C PHE A 195 4.36 5.70 16.64
N LYS A 196 5.27 6.51 17.21
CA LYS A 196 4.89 7.56 18.15
C LYS A 196 3.98 8.62 17.54
N ILE A 197 4.20 8.97 16.26
CA ILE A 197 3.34 9.92 15.53
C ILE A 197 1.93 9.34 15.36
N PHE A 198 1.82 8.08 14.95
CA PHE A 198 0.52 7.43 14.80
C PHE A 198 -0.17 7.19 16.14
N SER A 199 0.59 7.02 17.22
CA SER A 199 0.03 6.89 18.57
C SER A 199 -0.25 8.24 19.24
N ASP A 200 0.08 9.35 18.58
CA ASP A 200 -0.09 10.68 19.15
C ASP A 200 -1.57 11.09 19.10
N SER A 201 -2.15 11.21 20.28
CA SER A 201 -3.53 11.66 20.43
C SER A 201 -3.70 13.12 20.02
N GLU A 202 -2.66 13.96 20.10
CA GLU A 202 -2.77 15.38 19.77
C GLU A 202 -2.98 15.59 18.27
N LEU A 203 -2.13 14.99 17.43
CA LEU A 203 -2.28 15.02 15.96
C LEU A 203 -3.67 14.50 15.54
N THR A 204 -4.10 13.37 16.10
CA THR A 204 -5.39 12.77 15.78
C THR A 204 -6.56 13.68 16.16
N GLU A 205 -6.52 14.29 17.35
CA GLU A 205 -7.58 15.21 17.81
C GLU A 205 -7.58 16.52 17.03
N ASP A 206 -6.42 17.03 16.60
CA ASP A 206 -6.36 18.24 15.78
C ASP A 206 -6.94 18.00 14.39
N ILE A 207 -6.61 16.88 13.74
CA ILE A 207 -7.23 16.50 12.46
C ILE A 207 -8.75 16.40 12.62
N LYS A 208 -9.25 15.80 13.71
CA LYS A 208 -10.69 15.72 13.99
C LYS A 208 -11.33 17.10 14.16
N LYS A 209 -10.69 18.03 14.88
CA LYS A 209 -11.21 19.42 15.04
C LYS A 209 -11.24 20.17 13.72
N GLU A 210 -10.23 19.99 12.88
CA GLU A 210 -10.10 20.66 11.58
C GLU A 210 -11.14 20.16 10.56
N THR A 211 -11.39 18.86 10.56
CA THR A 211 -12.22 18.17 9.54
C THR A 211 -13.65 17.89 10.00
N GLY A 212 -13.90 17.81 11.31
CA GLY A 212 -15.16 17.33 11.87
C GLY A 212 -15.33 15.81 11.87
N ILE A 213 -14.30 15.04 11.51
CA ILE A 213 -14.34 13.58 11.53
C ILE A 213 -14.64 13.09 12.95
N LYS A 214 -15.54 12.12 13.06
CA LYS A 214 -16.02 11.59 14.34
C LYS A 214 -14.97 10.68 14.97
N GLU A 215 -14.43 9.72 14.21
CA GLU A 215 -13.39 8.79 14.69
C GLU A 215 -12.29 8.61 13.65
N ILE A 216 -11.05 8.55 14.13
CA ILE A 216 -9.84 8.25 13.36
C ILE A 216 -9.09 7.18 14.14
N ILE A 217 -8.88 6.02 13.53
CA ILE A 217 -8.27 4.85 14.18
C ILE A 217 -7.04 4.44 13.38
N PRO A 218 -5.84 4.95 13.74
CA PRO A 218 -4.59 4.49 13.16
C PRO A 218 -4.21 3.11 13.72
N ALA A 219 -3.67 2.26 12.87
CA ALA A 219 -3.20 0.92 13.21
C ALA A 219 -1.93 0.56 12.45
N ALA A 220 -1.14 -0.31 13.03
CA ALA A 220 -0.02 -0.93 12.35
C ALA A 220 -0.48 -2.21 11.63
N VAL A 221 -0.05 -2.37 10.38
CA VAL A 221 -0.41 -3.52 9.54
C VAL A 221 0.64 -4.60 9.67
N GLY A 222 1.90 -4.22 9.44
CA GLY A 222 3.06 -5.10 9.46
C GLY A 222 4.23 -4.41 8.75
N GLY A 223 5.47 -4.70 9.15
CA GLY A 223 6.64 -4.07 8.53
C GLY A 223 6.62 -2.54 8.63
N ASP A 224 6.62 -1.87 7.49
CA ASP A 224 6.54 -0.42 7.28
C ASP A 224 5.12 0.11 6.93
N GLU A 225 4.10 -0.75 6.97
CA GLU A 225 2.74 -0.40 6.59
C GLU A 225 1.84 -0.04 7.79
N PHE A 226 0.98 0.96 7.55
CA PHE A 226 -0.01 1.46 8.49
C PHE A 226 -1.37 1.58 7.78
N THR A 227 -2.44 1.48 8.55
CA THR A 227 -3.79 1.79 8.08
C THR A 227 -4.48 2.76 9.00
N ILE A 228 -5.42 3.53 8.47
CA ILE A 228 -6.28 4.41 9.26
C ILE A 228 -7.73 4.18 8.82
N VAL A 229 -8.60 3.94 9.78
CA VAL A 229 -10.05 3.93 9.56
C VAL A 229 -10.64 5.26 9.98
N LEU A 230 -11.44 5.87 9.10
CA LEU A 230 -12.16 7.11 9.34
C LEU A 230 -13.66 6.84 9.41
N THR A 231 -14.35 7.44 10.37
CA THR A 231 -15.81 7.50 10.40
C THR A 231 -16.29 8.92 10.61
N ALA A 232 -17.31 9.33 9.87
CA ALA A 232 -17.90 10.65 9.93
C ALA A 232 -19.43 10.60 9.84
N ASP A 233 -20.07 11.75 10.03
CA ASP A 233 -21.51 11.93 9.78
C ASP A 233 -21.77 12.60 8.41
N PHE A 234 -20.71 12.85 7.63
CA PHE A 234 -20.71 13.51 6.33
C PHE A 234 -19.87 12.73 5.30
N ASP A 235 -20.01 13.06 4.02
CA ASP A 235 -19.29 12.44 2.90
C ASP A 235 -17.77 12.72 2.98
N LEU A 236 -16.96 11.67 3.18
CA LEU A 236 -15.50 11.78 3.27
C LEU A 236 -14.82 11.97 1.90
N SER A 237 -15.51 11.69 0.80
CA SER A 237 -15.04 11.97 -0.56
C SER A 237 -15.17 13.45 -0.91
N ALA A 238 -16.02 14.19 -0.18
CA ALA A 238 -16.19 15.61 -0.35
C ALA A 238 -14.96 16.40 0.14
N PRO A 239 -14.65 17.54 -0.49
CA PRO A 239 -13.56 18.40 -0.07
C PRO A 239 -13.84 19.05 1.28
N VAL A 240 -12.77 19.34 2.03
CA VAL A 240 -12.90 20.09 3.28
C VAL A 240 -13.13 21.56 2.94
N GLU A 241 -14.37 22.04 3.04
CA GLU A 241 -14.79 23.39 2.62
C GLU A 241 -13.87 24.53 3.14
N LYS A 242 -13.26 24.33 4.31
CA LYS A 242 -12.37 25.32 4.96
C LYS A 242 -10.91 25.25 4.51
N LEU A 243 -10.48 24.21 3.81
CA LEU A 243 -9.06 23.86 3.59
C LEU A 243 -8.68 23.61 2.12
N GLY A 244 -9.63 23.70 1.17
CA GLY A 244 -9.39 23.67 -0.28
C GLY A 244 -9.99 22.45 -0.99
N ASP A 245 -9.56 22.20 -2.23
CA ASP A 245 -10.19 21.25 -3.18
C ASP A 245 -9.85 19.76 -2.96
N ASN A 246 -9.03 19.42 -1.95
CA ASN A 246 -8.68 18.03 -1.67
C ASN A 246 -9.80 17.35 -0.88
N SER A 247 -10.08 16.07 -1.19
CA SER A 247 -11.02 15.26 -0.41
C SER A 247 -10.63 15.23 1.06
N THR A 248 -11.60 15.01 1.95
CA THR A 248 -11.32 14.86 3.39
C THR A 248 -10.33 13.73 3.66
N VAL A 249 -10.42 12.63 2.91
CA VAL A 249 -9.46 11.52 2.96
C VAL A 249 -8.03 11.98 2.63
N ASP A 250 -7.85 12.71 1.52
CA ASP A 250 -6.53 13.21 1.11
C ASP A 250 -5.94 14.20 2.11
N TYR A 251 -6.81 15.02 2.73
CA TYR A 251 -6.39 15.93 3.80
C TYR A 251 -5.80 15.16 4.99
N VAL A 252 -6.49 14.12 5.48
CA VAL A 252 -5.99 13.29 6.59
C VAL A 252 -4.65 12.66 6.23
N ILE A 253 -4.53 12.06 5.04
CA ILE A 253 -3.27 11.48 4.55
C ILE A 253 -2.16 12.53 4.58
N LYS A 254 -2.42 13.71 4.03
CA LYS A 254 -1.45 14.82 3.99
C LYS A 254 -0.98 15.24 5.39
N ARG A 255 -1.87 15.32 6.38
CA ARG A 255 -1.48 15.69 7.76
C ARG A 255 -0.57 14.65 8.40
N TYR A 256 -0.83 13.35 8.19
CA TYR A 256 0.08 12.30 8.62
C TYR A 256 1.40 12.31 7.85
N GLN A 257 1.38 12.60 6.55
CA GLN A 257 2.58 12.78 5.74
C GLN A 257 3.45 13.91 6.27
N GLU A 258 2.90 15.10 6.48
CA GLU A 258 3.62 16.26 7.03
C GLU A 258 4.22 15.97 8.40
N ALA A 259 3.47 15.29 9.28
CA ALA A 259 3.96 14.90 10.61
C ALA A 259 5.15 13.94 10.50
N VAL A 260 5.06 12.92 9.64
CA VAL A 260 6.15 11.97 9.40
C VAL A 260 7.35 12.68 8.75
N GLU A 261 7.13 13.52 7.75
CA GLU A 261 8.18 14.25 7.02
C GLU A 261 8.96 15.23 7.91
N SER A 262 8.38 15.67 9.02
CA SER A 262 9.07 16.50 10.01
C SER A 262 10.19 15.74 10.78
N LEU A 263 10.22 14.41 10.72
CA LEU A 263 11.23 13.60 11.39
C LEU A 263 12.56 13.63 10.65
N ASP A 264 13.53 14.39 11.17
CA ASP A 264 14.95 14.26 10.81
C ASP A 264 15.48 12.92 11.37
N ILE A 265 15.91 12.03 10.48
CA ILE A 265 16.46 10.71 10.81
C ILE A 265 17.93 10.58 10.40
N SER A 266 18.59 11.72 10.15
CA SER A 266 20.00 11.77 9.73
C SER A 266 20.96 11.22 10.80
N ASP A 267 20.52 11.11 12.04
CA ASP A 267 21.29 10.47 13.12
C ASP A 267 21.38 8.94 12.96
N LEU A 268 20.44 8.33 12.24
CA LEU A 268 20.45 6.88 12.00
C LEU A 268 21.45 6.50 10.90
N VAL A 269 21.56 7.32 9.85
CA VAL A 269 22.49 7.09 8.74
C VAL A 269 23.39 8.30 8.55
N ASN A 270 24.65 8.21 9.00
CA ASN A 270 25.62 9.29 8.80
C ASN A 270 26.19 9.25 7.39
N PHE A 271 25.58 10.03 6.50
CA PHE A 271 25.95 10.19 5.10
C PHE A 271 27.33 10.84 4.87
N GLU A 272 27.95 11.42 5.90
CA GLU A 272 29.32 11.94 5.81
C GLU A 272 30.39 10.88 6.10
N ASN A 273 30.01 9.73 6.68
CA ASN A 273 30.95 8.65 6.98
C ASN A 273 31.49 8.03 5.67
N PRO A 274 32.82 7.94 5.47
CA PRO A 274 33.42 7.33 4.29
C PRO A 274 32.93 5.90 4.01
N LEU A 275 32.73 5.08 5.05
CA LEU A 275 32.21 3.71 4.90
C LEU A 275 30.77 3.68 4.40
N ILE A 276 29.95 4.66 4.81
CA ILE A 276 28.58 4.80 4.33
C ILE A 276 28.58 5.26 2.87
N LYS A 277 29.44 6.21 2.50
CA LYS A 277 29.61 6.65 1.10
C LYS A 277 30.07 5.50 0.20
N GLU A 278 31.03 4.69 0.66
CA GLU A 278 31.46 3.48 -0.05
C GLU A 278 30.32 2.48 -0.20
N ARG A 279 29.56 2.22 0.87
CA ARG A 279 28.40 1.32 0.84
C ARG A 279 27.31 1.81 -0.11
N ILE A 280 27.09 3.12 -0.16
CA ILE A 280 26.19 3.74 -1.13
C ILE A 280 26.72 3.52 -2.55
N ARG A 281 28.03 3.59 -2.81
CA ARG A 281 28.58 3.26 -4.14
C ARG A 281 28.48 1.77 -4.47
N GLU A 282 28.67 0.88 -3.50
CA GLU A 282 28.50 -0.56 -3.70
C GLU A 282 27.06 -0.91 -4.10
N ILE A 283 26.11 -0.47 -3.28
CA ILE A 283 24.69 -0.67 -3.54
C ILE A 283 24.38 0.08 -4.82
N TYR A 284 24.59 1.40 -4.84
CA TYR A 284 24.02 2.30 -5.83
C TYR A 284 24.77 2.44 -7.16
N GLY A 285 26.10 2.32 -7.14
CA GLY A 285 27.00 2.41 -8.28
C GLY A 285 28.13 3.38 -8.01
N GLU A 286 29.30 3.14 -8.61
CA GLU A 286 30.51 3.94 -8.38
C GLU A 286 30.33 5.44 -8.69
N GLY A 287 29.46 5.78 -9.64
CA GLY A 287 29.13 7.16 -10.01
C GLY A 287 28.09 7.85 -9.10
N VAL A 288 27.63 7.20 -8.03
CA VAL A 288 26.67 7.79 -7.10
C VAL A 288 27.42 8.52 -5.99
N GLU A 289 27.25 9.84 -5.95
CA GLU A 289 27.83 10.69 -4.93
C GLU A 289 26.75 11.22 -4.00
N THR A 290 27.05 11.22 -2.70
CA THR A 290 26.21 11.82 -1.67
C THR A 290 26.37 13.33 -1.70
N PRO A 291 25.29 14.11 -1.89
CA PRO A 291 25.35 15.57 -1.87
C PRO A 291 25.85 16.10 -0.52
N GLU A 292 26.59 17.22 -0.56
CA GLU A 292 27.11 17.86 0.65
C GLU A 292 25.97 18.29 1.60
N GLY A 293 26.09 17.93 2.87
CA GLY A 293 25.10 18.26 3.89
C GLY A 293 23.72 17.66 3.59
N PHE A 294 23.68 16.49 2.95
CA PHE A 294 22.46 15.73 2.76
C PHE A 294 21.89 15.31 4.13
N LYS A 295 20.60 15.57 4.30
CA LYS A 295 19.82 15.12 5.44
C LYS A 295 18.74 14.17 4.97
N MET A 296 18.51 13.12 5.73
CA MET A 296 17.46 12.16 5.46
C MET A 296 16.29 12.45 6.39
N PHE A 297 15.15 12.76 5.81
CA PHE A 297 13.89 12.89 6.51
C PHE A 297 13.07 11.62 6.31
N SER A 298 12.17 11.33 7.25
CA SER A 298 11.19 10.27 7.05
C SER A 298 10.21 10.65 5.94
N THR A 299 9.63 9.68 5.24
CA THR A 299 8.59 9.94 4.24
C THR A 299 7.64 8.76 4.18
N ILE A 300 6.36 9.06 3.94
CA ILE A 300 5.30 8.05 3.84
C ILE A 300 4.46 8.35 2.60
N ALA A 301 4.11 7.31 1.85
CA ALA A 301 3.11 7.41 0.80
C ALA A 301 1.77 6.95 1.37
N GLY A 302 0.67 7.60 0.98
CA GLY A 302 -0.66 7.20 1.41
C GLY A 302 -1.66 7.18 0.27
N GLY A 303 -2.70 6.37 0.42
CA GLY A 303 -3.88 6.33 -0.43
C GLY A 303 -5.10 5.98 0.40
N GLY A 304 -6.27 6.41 -0.03
CA GLY A 304 -7.51 6.15 0.71
C GLY A 304 -8.72 6.00 -0.19
N ALA A 305 -9.69 5.25 0.32
CA ALA A 305 -10.94 4.95 -0.36
C ALA A 305 -12.08 4.81 0.66
N THR A 306 -13.26 5.25 0.27
CA THR A 306 -14.51 5.05 1.01
C THR A 306 -15.05 3.63 0.82
N LEU A 307 -15.96 3.20 1.71
CA LEU A 307 -16.67 1.93 1.51
C LEU A 307 -17.55 1.96 0.26
N TRP A 308 -18.04 3.14 -0.13
CA TRP A 308 -18.75 3.35 -1.40
C TRP A 308 -17.91 2.92 -2.59
N GLU A 309 -16.68 3.41 -2.69
CA GLU A 309 -15.73 3.02 -3.74
C GLU A 309 -15.39 1.53 -3.68
N GLY A 310 -15.36 0.96 -2.47
CA GLY A 310 -15.24 -0.48 -2.27
C GLY A 310 -16.38 -1.28 -2.91
N ILE A 311 -17.61 -0.76 -2.92
CA ILE A 311 -18.77 -1.38 -3.59
C ILE A 311 -18.69 -1.16 -5.11
N THR A 312 -18.30 0.04 -5.56
CA THR A 312 -18.22 0.39 -7.00
C THR A 312 -17.29 -0.55 -7.76
N ASN A 313 -16.25 -1.05 -7.10
CA ASN A 313 -15.27 -1.96 -7.67
C ASN A 313 -15.70 -3.44 -7.66
N LEU A 314 -16.89 -3.77 -7.16
CA LEU A 314 -17.42 -5.13 -7.19
C LEU A 314 -18.23 -5.39 -8.47
N THR A 315 -18.36 -6.66 -8.82
CA THR A 315 -19.27 -7.13 -9.86
C THR A 315 -20.39 -7.98 -9.27
N GLU A 316 -21.54 -8.05 -9.95
CA GLU A 316 -22.65 -8.91 -9.52
C GLU A 316 -22.22 -10.36 -9.35
N LYS A 317 -21.34 -10.85 -10.25
CA LYS A 317 -20.80 -12.21 -10.21
C LYS A 317 -19.94 -12.49 -8.99
N GLU A 318 -19.19 -11.50 -8.50
CA GLU A 318 -18.36 -11.66 -7.30
C GLU A 318 -19.22 -11.82 -6.04
N ILE A 319 -20.38 -11.16 -6.03
CA ILE A 319 -21.30 -11.18 -4.90
C ILE A 319 -22.27 -12.37 -5.01
N GLU A 320 -22.61 -12.85 -6.20
CA GLU A 320 -23.56 -13.95 -6.41
C GLU A 320 -23.20 -15.22 -5.61
N GLY A 321 -24.17 -15.79 -4.88
CA GLY A 321 -24.00 -16.99 -4.08
C GLY A 321 -23.13 -16.87 -2.82
N LYS A 322 -22.70 -15.66 -2.44
CA LYS A 322 -21.92 -15.41 -1.22
C LYS A 322 -22.82 -15.25 0.02
N SER A 323 -22.33 -15.68 1.18
CA SER A 323 -23.00 -15.38 2.47
C SER A 323 -22.97 -13.88 2.76
N TYR A 324 -23.76 -13.44 3.75
CA TYR A 324 -23.74 -12.05 4.19
C TYR A 324 -22.33 -11.61 4.62
N LEU A 325 -21.71 -12.36 5.54
CA LEU A 325 -20.36 -12.08 6.02
C LEU A 325 -19.32 -12.05 4.88
N SER A 326 -19.40 -12.98 3.93
CA SER A 326 -18.53 -12.98 2.74
C SER A 326 -18.73 -11.74 1.88
N SER A 327 -19.95 -11.20 1.85
CA SER A 327 -20.26 -9.98 1.11
C SER A 327 -19.68 -8.73 1.81
N LEU A 328 -19.71 -8.68 3.15
CA LEU A 328 -19.02 -7.62 3.91
C LEU A 328 -17.51 -7.64 3.65
N GLU A 329 -16.90 -8.83 3.67
CA GLU A 329 -15.49 -9.02 3.36
C GLU A 329 -15.11 -8.57 1.95
N LEU A 330 -15.98 -8.79 0.96
CA LEU A 330 -15.79 -8.28 -0.39
C LEU A 330 -15.78 -6.75 -0.45
N VAL A 331 -16.72 -6.09 0.23
CA VAL A 331 -16.76 -4.61 0.27
C VAL A 331 -15.54 -4.04 1.00
N LYS A 332 -15.21 -4.60 2.17
CA LYS A 332 -13.99 -4.26 2.92
C LYS A 332 -12.75 -4.40 2.03
N GLY A 333 -12.59 -5.57 1.41
CA GLY A 333 -11.46 -5.87 0.52
C GLY A 333 -11.44 -4.97 -0.72
N GLY A 334 -12.59 -4.56 -1.25
CA GLY A 334 -12.70 -3.56 -2.32
C GLY A 334 -12.12 -2.21 -1.90
N ALA A 335 -12.51 -1.69 -0.73
CA ALA A 335 -12.03 -0.41 -0.22
C ALA A 335 -10.51 -0.43 0.06
N TYR A 336 -10.00 -1.48 0.72
CA TYR A 336 -8.56 -1.60 0.95
C TYR A 336 -7.75 -1.74 -0.34
N ARG A 337 -8.23 -2.50 -1.34
CA ARG A 337 -7.56 -2.61 -2.65
C ARG A 337 -7.47 -1.28 -3.37
N GLU A 338 -8.54 -0.47 -3.33
CA GLU A 338 -8.54 0.86 -3.93
C GLU A 338 -7.59 1.82 -3.20
N ALA A 339 -7.61 1.82 -1.87
CA ALA A 339 -6.70 2.62 -1.05
C ALA A 339 -5.23 2.27 -1.30
N ASP A 340 -4.93 0.97 -1.36
CA ASP A 340 -3.60 0.42 -1.65
C ASP A 340 -3.14 0.78 -3.07
N SER A 341 -4.01 0.62 -4.08
CA SER A 341 -3.74 1.03 -5.46
C SER A 341 -3.36 2.53 -5.56
N ARG A 342 -4.13 3.41 -4.90
CA ARG A 342 -3.82 4.84 -4.83
C ARG A 342 -2.51 5.12 -4.11
N MET A 343 -2.24 4.41 -3.01
CA MET A 343 -0.98 4.51 -2.28
C MET A 343 0.20 4.16 -3.20
N TYR A 344 0.11 3.08 -3.97
CA TYR A 344 1.14 2.69 -4.95
C TYR A 344 1.36 3.75 -6.03
N VAL A 345 0.28 4.31 -6.59
CA VAL A 345 0.36 5.39 -7.60
C VAL A 345 1.02 6.62 -7.00
N ASN A 346 0.60 7.03 -5.80
CA ASN A 346 1.17 8.19 -5.10
C ASN A 346 2.65 7.98 -4.75
N LYS A 347 3.01 6.79 -4.26
CA LYS A 347 4.40 6.37 -4.00
C LYS A 347 5.25 6.46 -5.26
N ALA A 348 4.75 5.95 -6.39
CA ALA A 348 5.44 6.01 -7.67
C ALA A 348 5.61 7.45 -8.17
N ASN A 349 4.56 8.28 -8.08
CA ASN A 349 4.60 9.68 -8.50
C ASN A 349 5.58 10.51 -7.65
N MET A 350 5.58 10.29 -6.34
CA MET A 350 6.52 10.93 -5.42
C MET A 350 7.97 10.59 -5.74
N LYS A 351 8.27 9.30 -5.98
CA LYS A 351 9.61 8.86 -6.39
C LYS A 351 10.04 9.46 -7.73
N LYS A 352 9.14 9.49 -8.72
CA LYS A 352 9.39 10.13 -10.02
C LYS A 352 9.69 11.62 -9.86
N LYS A 353 8.94 12.33 -9.02
CA LYS A 353 9.16 13.75 -8.72
C LYS A 353 10.55 13.98 -8.11
N TRP A 354 10.94 13.19 -7.12
CA TRP A 354 12.27 13.31 -6.51
C TRP A 354 13.39 13.04 -7.52
N ILE A 355 13.29 11.97 -8.31
CA ILE A 355 14.29 11.62 -9.34
C ILE A 355 14.40 12.73 -10.39
N GLY A 356 13.28 13.35 -10.78
CA GLY A 356 13.23 14.44 -11.76
C GLY A 356 13.55 15.82 -11.19
N SER A 357 13.81 15.95 -9.89
CA SER A 357 14.04 17.24 -9.25
C SER A 357 15.31 17.92 -9.75
N GLU A 358 15.33 19.25 -9.76
CA GLU A 358 16.56 20.02 -10.03
C GLU A 358 17.50 20.02 -8.81
N ASP A 359 16.97 19.83 -7.60
CA ASP A 359 17.73 19.76 -6.35
C ASP A 359 18.53 18.45 -6.27
N PRO A 360 19.87 18.50 -6.21
CA PRO A 360 20.72 17.31 -6.02
C PRO A 360 20.34 16.46 -4.81
N LYS A 361 19.86 17.06 -3.71
CA LYS A 361 19.46 16.35 -2.49
C LYS A 361 18.18 15.56 -2.70
N GLU A 362 17.16 16.17 -3.31
CA GLU A 362 15.92 15.46 -3.66
C GLU A 362 16.18 14.35 -4.68
N ARG A 363 17.00 14.59 -5.70
CA ARG A 363 17.41 13.53 -6.65
C ARG A 363 18.09 12.37 -5.95
N PHE A 364 19.02 12.67 -5.06
CA PHE A 364 19.71 11.65 -4.28
C PHE A 364 18.73 10.87 -3.39
N TYR A 365 17.80 11.56 -2.74
CA TYR A 365 16.72 10.95 -1.95
C TYR A 365 15.85 10.01 -2.79
N GLY A 366 15.42 10.47 -3.97
CA GLY A 366 14.69 9.66 -4.96
C GLY A 366 15.47 8.44 -5.42
N LEU A 367 16.78 8.60 -5.67
CA LEU A 367 17.65 7.49 -6.05
C LEU A 367 17.77 6.44 -4.94
N ILE A 368 17.97 6.86 -3.68
CA ILE A 368 18.17 5.91 -2.59
C ILE A 368 16.89 5.14 -2.24
N SER A 369 15.73 5.80 -2.36
CA SER A 369 14.39 5.24 -2.06
C SER A 369 13.78 4.38 -3.17
N SER A 370 14.34 4.40 -4.38
CA SER A 370 13.78 3.72 -5.57
C SER A 370 14.43 2.37 -5.89
N ARG A 371 14.62 1.48 -4.91
CA ARG A 371 15.29 0.19 -5.18
C ARG A 371 14.60 -1.08 -4.72
N THR A 372 14.22 -1.88 -5.71
CA THR A 372 14.61 -3.29 -5.78
C THR A 372 15.99 -3.41 -6.47
N GLU A 373 16.76 -4.43 -6.13
CA GLU A 373 18.12 -4.70 -6.65
C GLU A 373 18.14 -4.95 -8.17
N GLU A 374 17.00 -5.39 -8.72
CA GLU A 374 16.78 -5.71 -10.12
C GLU A 374 16.65 -4.48 -11.02
N GLU A 375 15.91 -3.44 -10.60
CA GLU A 375 15.80 -2.18 -11.37
C GLU A 375 17.15 -1.48 -11.54
N VAL A 376 18.04 -1.69 -10.58
CA VAL A 376 19.40 -1.16 -10.59
C VAL A 376 20.25 -1.96 -11.53
N ARG A 377 20.19 -3.29 -11.44
CA ARG A 377 20.90 -4.18 -12.34
C ARG A 377 20.46 -3.90 -13.78
N LEU A 378 19.15 -3.78 -14.02
CA LEU A 378 18.57 -3.44 -15.31
C LEU A 378 18.97 -2.04 -15.77
N LYS A 379 18.94 -1.01 -14.92
CA LYS A 379 19.46 0.33 -15.28
C LYS A 379 20.96 0.32 -15.57
N ARG A 380 21.75 -0.48 -14.85
CA ARG A 380 23.19 -0.67 -15.13
C ARG A 380 23.43 -1.39 -16.45
N GLU A 381 22.64 -2.42 -16.75
CA GLU A 381 22.70 -3.16 -18.01
C GLU A 381 22.30 -2.26 -19.18
N VAL A 382 21.19 -1.52 -19.07
CA VAL A 382 20.76 -0.55 -20.07
C VAL A 382 21.83 0.52 -20.29
N ASN A 383 22.36 1.15 -19.24
CA ASN A 383 23.41 2.18 -19.39
C ASN A 383 24.71 1.63 -19.99
N LYS A 384 25.08 0.38 -19.67
CA LYS A 384 26.26 -0.28 -20.23
C LYS A 384 26.08 -0.58 -21.70
N GLU A 385 24.90 -1.05 -22.11
CA GLU A 385 24.57 -1.31 -23.51
C GLU A 385 24.43 -0.01 -24.31
N SER A 386 23.81 1.04 -23.76
CA SER A 386 23.77 2.38 -24.40
C SER A 386 25.17 2.94 -24.64
N ARG A 387 26.10 2.81 -23.68
CA ARG A 387 27.49 3.25 -23.85
C ARG A 387 28.25 2.41 -24.88
N ARG A 388 27.98 1.11 -24.96
CA ARG A 388 28.55 0.23 -26.00
C ARG A 388 28.04 0.62 -27.38
N ALA A 389 26.74 0.89 -27.50
CA ALA A 389 26.12 1.36 -28.74
C ALA A 389 26.70 2.70 -29.19
N GLU A 390 26.92 3.64 -28.26
CA GLU A 390 27.52 4.95 -28.55
C GLU A 390 28.97 4.81 -29.06
N ILE A 391 29.80 4.00 -28.39
CA ILE A 391 31.18 3.73 -28.85
C ILE A 391 31.18 3.08 -30.23
N ALA A 392 30.30 2.11 -30.48
CA ALA A 392 30.17 1.46 -31.77
C ALA A 392 29.72 2.45 -32.86
N ARG A 393 28.79 3.35 -32.54
CA ARG A 393 28.33 4.41 -33.45
C ARG A 393 29.47 5.35 -33.81
N THR A 394 30.22 5.87 -32.83
CA THR A 394 31.35 6.77 -33.09
C THR A 394 32.45 6.10 -33.91
N ALA A 395 32.74 4.82 -33.65
CA ALA A 395 33.71 4.06 -34.44
C ALA A 395 33.25 3.87 -35.90
N LEU A 396 31.96 3.62 -36.10
CA LEU A 396 31.35 3.45 -37.40
C LEU A 396 31.27 4.77 -38.18
N GLU A 397 30.92 5.88 -37.54
CA GLU A 397 30.97 7.24 -38.09
C GLU A 397 32.38 7.60 -38.56
N THR A 398 33.39 7.32 -37.71
CA THR A 398 34.80 7.56 -38.03
C THR A 398 35.25 6.71 -39.22
N SER A 399 34.88 5.43 -39.25
CA SER A 399 35.22 4.52 -40.36
C SER A 399 34.53 4.91 -41.67
N THR A 400 33.26 5.33 -41.59
CA THR A 400 32.50 5.82 -42.74
C THR A 400 33.14 7.09 -43.30
N LYS A 401 33.58 8.01 -42.44
CA LYS A 401 34.30 9.23 -42.84
C LYS A 401 35.60 8.88 -43.56
N ASN A 402 36.44 8.03 -42.96
CA ASN A 402 37.71 7.61 -43.54
C ASN A 402 37.54 6.89 -44.89
N LEU A 403 36.52 6.04 -45.04
CA LEU A 403 36.21 5.38 -46.31
C LEU A 403 35.66 6.35 -47.36
N THR A 404 34.92 7.37 -46.94
CA THR A 404 34.42 8.43 -47.84
C THR A 404 35.58 9.28 -48.35
N GLU A 405 36.54 9.60 -47.49
CA GLU A 405 37.78 10.29 -47.87
C GLU A 405 38.62 9.42 -48.82
N ALA A 406 38.83 8.13 -48.49
CA ALA A 406 39.55 7.20 -49.36
C ALA A 406 38.88 7.00 -50.73
N LEU A 407 37.55 7.01 -50.80
CA LEU A 407 36.81 6.93 -52.06
C LEU A 407 37.12 8.13 -52.98
N HIS A 408 37.37 9.31 -52.40
CA HIS A 408 37.69 10.52 -53.17
C HIS A 408 39.07 10.43 -53.85
N ASP A 409 39.98 9.67 -53.26
CA ASP A 409 41.36 9.47 -53.76
C ASP A 409 41.48 8.30 -54.76
N VAL A 410 40.41 7.55 -54.99
CA VAL A 410 40.39 6.39 -55.91
C VAL A 410 39.90 6.80 -57.29
N THR A 411 40.68 6.45 -58.33
CA THR A 411 40.35 6.73 -59.74
C THR A 411 39.12 5.94 -60.21
N GLU A 412 38.36 6.51 -61.16
CA GLU A 412 37.07 5.96 -61.62
C GLU A 412 37.14 4.53 -62.19
N GLU A 413 38.28 4.14 -62.75
CA GLU A 413 38.48 2.84 -63.37
C GLU A 413 38.97 1.76 -62.39
N SER A 414 39.15 2.12 -61.11
CA SER A 414 39.67 1.19 -60.12
C SER A 414 38.59 0.21 -59.64
N PRO A 415 38.83 -1.11 -59.67
CA PRO A 415 37.92 -2.11 -59.10
C PRO A 415 37.72 -1.94 -57.58
N LEU A 416 38.63 -1.22 -56.91
CA LEU A 416 38.49 -0.87 -55.49
C LEU A 416 37.36 0.13 -55.22
N LYS A 417 37.00 0.99 -56.20
CA LYS A 417 35.94 2.00 -56.05
C LYS A 417 34.60 1.34 -55.74
N ALA A 418 34.22 0.34 -56.53
CA ALA A 418 32.98 -0.41 -56.35
C ALA A 418 32.93 -1.14 -55.00
N THR A 419 34.07 -1.67 -54.52
CA THR A 419 34.15 -2.32 -53.21
C THR A 419 33.97 -1.33 -52.06
N ILE A 420 34.60 -0.15 -52.13
CA ILE A 420 34.48 0.91 -51.11
C ILE A 420 33.05 1.46 -51.08
N GLU A 421 32.41 1.68 -52.24
CA GLU A 421 31.02 2.12 -52.33
C GLU A 421 30.04 1.12 -51.73
N GLN A 422 30.24 -0.17 -51.98
CA GLN A 422 29.41 -1.23 -51.40
C GLN A 422 29.55 -1.30 -49.87
N GLU A 423 30.76 -1.12 -49.35
CA GLU A 423 31.02 -1.15 -47.91
C GLU A 423 30.48 0.11 -47.22
N LEU A 424 30.60 1.29 -47.83
CA LEU A 424 29.97 2.53 -47.37
C LEU A 424 28.45 2.41 -47.30
N LYS A 425 27.82 1.75 -48.28
CA LYS A 425 26.37 1.50 -48.26
C LYS A 425 25.97 0.62 -47.08
N ARG A 426 26.75 -0.42 -46.75
CA ARG A 426 26.52 -1.28 -45.59
C ARG A 426 26.69 -0.52 -44.27
N MET A 427 27.75 0.28 -44.15
CA MET A 427 28.02 1.06 -42.94
C MET A 427 26.95 2.14 -42.68
N ARG A 428 26.46 2.80 -43.74
CA ARG A 428 25.35 3.77 -43.62
C ARG A 428 24.04 3.12 -43.19
N ALA A 429 23.69 1.96 -43.76
CA ALA A 429 22.52 1.20 -43.33
C ALA A 429 22.63 0.73 -41.86
N ALA A 430 23.82 0.37 -41.41
CA ALA A 430 24.07 0.02 -40.01
C ALA A 430 23.96 1.24 -39.07
N LEU A 431 24.39 2.43 -39.50
CA LEU A 431 24.20 3.69 -38.76
C LEU A 431 22.71 4.06 -38.62
N GLU A 432 21.93 3.94 -39.70
CA GLU A 432 20.49 4.19 -39.68
C GLU A 432 19.78 3.23 -38.71
N SER A 433 20.09 1.93 -38.77
CA SER A 433 19.51 0.94 -37.86
C SER A 433 19.88 1.20 -36.38
N LEU A 434 21.09 1.67 -36.09
CA LEU A 434 21.50 2.05 -34.73
C LEU A 434 20.82 3.34 -34.25
N THR A 435 20.40 4.20 -35.16
CA THR A 435 19.70 5.46 -34.86
C THR A 435 18.21 5.22 -34.61
N GLU A 436 17.61 4.23 -35.26
CA GLU A 436 16.21 3.82 -35.04
C GLU A 436 16.02 2.99 -33.75
N ALA A 437 17.07 2.33 -33.28
CA ALA A 437 17.05 1.49 -32.07
C ALA A 437 17.37 2.25 -30.77
N ALA A 438 17.87 3.49 -30.86
CA ALA A 438 18.16 4.38 -29.74
C ALA A 438 17.02 5.38 -29.54
#